data_AF-A0A820CZ24-F1
#
_entry.id   AF-A0A820CZ24-F1
#
_cell.length_a   1.000
_cell.length_b   1.000
_cell.length_c   1.000
_cell.angle_alpha   90.00
_cell.angle_beta   90.00
_cell.angle_gamma   90.00
#
_symmetry.space_group_name_H-M   'P 1'
#
loop_
_entity.id
_entity.type
_entity.pdbx_description
1 polymer ?
#
loop_
_entity_poly.entity_id
_entity_poly.type
_entity_poly.pdbx_seq_one_letter_code
_entity_poly.pdbx_strand_id
1 'polypeptide(L)'
;MMMRCFFFTQWWSKTNCVLYINPNDLEKVHNEHAIVIMNHKYDIDWFAGWVICQRLIGKQSLKLVPIVGWCWIFTESIFLRRV
;
A
#
# COMPACT_ATOMS: atom_id res chain seq x y z
N MET A 1 16.80 3.50 9.88
CA MET A 1 17.45 2.78 8.76
C MET A 1 16.65 3.05 7.48
N MET A 2 17.26 2.99 6.30
CA MET A 2 16.61 3.32 5.03
C MET A 2 16.22 2.04 4.27
N MET A 3 14.92 1.77 4.13
CA MET A 3 14.45 0.62 3.34
C MET A 3 14.03 1.07 1.94
N ARG A 4 14.55 0.38 0.91
CA ARG A 4 14.21 0.63 -0.50
C ARG A 4 13.22 -0.41 -0.99
N CYS A 5 12.12 0.04 -1.57
CA CYS A 5 11.15 -0.84 -2.23
C CYS A 5 11.66 -1.16 -3.65
N PHE A 6 11.88 -2.44 -3.96
CA PHE A 6 12.63 -2.81 -5.16
C PHE A 6 11.75 -3.05 -6.40
N PHE A 7 10.62 -3.74 -6.28
CA PHE A 7 9.88 -4.23 -7.46
C PHE A 7 9.13 -3.12 -8.22
N PHE A 8 7.98 -2.69 -7.74
CA PHE A 8 7.14 -1.73 -8.47
C PHE A 8 7.71 -0.31 -8.56
N THR A 9 8.43 0.11 -7.52
CA THR A 9 9.05 1.43 -7.45
C THR A 9 10.35 1.47 -8.24
N GLN A 10 11.37 0.71 -7.84
CA GLN A 10 12.69 0.86 -8.45
C GLN A 10 12.81 0.16 -9.81
N TRP A 11 12.35 -1.09 -9.93
CA TRP A 11 12.50 -1.86 -11.16
C TRP A 11 11.50 -1.44 -12.26
N TRP A 12 10.21 -1.33 -11.95
CA TRP A 12 9.19 -1.02 -12.95
C TRP A 12 9.09 0.48 -13.28
N SER A 13 8.92 1.34 -12.27
CA SER A 13 8.70 2.78 -12.49
C SER A 13 9.98 3.62 -12.48
N LYS A 14 11.15 3.03 -12.22
CA LYS A 14 12.44 3.73 -12.04
C LYS A 14 12.37 4.85 -11.00
N THR A 15 11.47 4.73 -10.02
CA THR A 15 11.28 5.71 -8.94
C THR A 15 12.05 5.28 -7.70
N ASN A 16 12.74 6.24 -7.07
CA ASN A 16 13.41 5.99 -5.80
C ASN A 16 12.42 6.22 -4.64
N CYS A 17 11.91 5.12 -4.07
CA CYS A 17 11.04 5.15 -2.90
C CYS A 17 11.85 4.77 -1.66
N VAL A 18 11.83 5.66 -0.67
CA VAL A 18 12.59 5.53 0.57
C VAL A 18 11.64 5.56 1.76
N LEU A 19 11.61 4.47 2.53
CA LEU A 19 10.89 4.42 3.80
C LEU A 19 11.84 4.74 4.96
N TYR A 20 11.48 5.77 5.73
CA TYR A 20 12.16 6.13 6.97
C TYR A 20 11.45 5.47 8.15
N ILE A 21 12.18 4.65 8.88
CA ILE A 21 11.68 3.96 10.07
C ILE A 21 12.79 3.82 11.10
N ASN A 22 12.41 3.87 12.38
CA ASN A 22 13.31 3.56 13.47
C ASN A 22 13.78 2.10 13.37
N PRO A 23 15.07 1.81 13.57
CA PRO A 23 15.59 0.45 13.49
C PRO A 23 14.83 -0.54 14.39
N ASN A 24 14.50 -0.11 15.61
CA ASN A 24 13.79 -0.93 16.61
C ASN A 24 12.35 -1.29 16.19
N ASP A 25 11.74 -0.48 15.32
CA ASP A 25 10.37 -0.73 14.86
C ASP A 25 10.36 -1.54 13.55
N LEU A 26 11.47 -1.58 12.81
CA LEU A 26 11.57 -2.40 11.61
C LEU A 26 11.42 -3.90 11.90
N GLU A 27 11.88 -4.36 13.06
CA GLU A 27 11.70 -5.74 13.50
C GLU A 27 10.23 -6.10 13.76
N LYS A 28 9.37 -5.11 14.04
CA LYS A 28 7.94 -5.33 14.29
C LYS A 28 7.15 -5.43 12.99
N VAL A 29 7.59 -4.73 11.93
CA VAL A 29 6.88 -4.64 10.64
C VAL A 29 6.61 -6.02 10.01
N HIS A 30 7.47 -7.01 10.25
CA HIS A 30 7.31 -8.35 9.68
C HIS A 30 6.64 -9.36 10.64
N ASN A 31 6.59 -9.08 11.95
CA ASN A 31 6.12 -10.01 12.96
C ASN A 31 4.70 -9.71 13.46
N GLU A 32 4.25 -8.46 13.31
CA GLU A 32 2.99 -7.99 13.90
C GLU A 32 2.05 -7.45 12.82
N HIS A 33 0.74 -7.59 13.06
CA HIS A 33 -0.26 -6.91 12.24
C HIS A 33 -0.23 -5.40 12.55
N ALA A 34 0.10 -4.60 11.54
CA ALA A 34 0.13 -3.16 11.64
C ALA A 34 -0.91 -2.50 10.71
N ILE A 35 -1.38 -1.32 11.11
CA ILE A 35 -2.22 -0.45 10.27
C ILE A 35 -1.38 0.75 9.86
N VAL A 36 -1.29 0.99 8.56
CA VAL A 36 -0.66 2.20 8.02
C VAL A 36 -1.71 3.29 7.89
N ILE A 37 -1.50 4.40 8.59
CA ILE A 37 -2.28 5.62 8.45
C ILE A 37 -1.44 6.58 7.63
N MET A 38 -1.95 6.97 6.47
CA MET A 38 -1.27 7.91 5.57
C MET A 38 -2.19 9.06 5.19
N ASN A 39 -1.61 10.23 5.03
CA ASN A 39 -2.30 11.33 4.37
C ASN A 39 -2.50 10.97 2.89
N HIS A 40 -3.69 11.25 2.36
CA HIS A 40 -4.03 10.99 0.96
C HIS A 40 -4.23 12.32 0.23
N LYS A 41 -3.26 12.68 -0.62
CA LYS A 41 -3.19 13.94 -1.37
C LYS A 41 -3.14 13.74 -2.88
N TYR A 42 -2.47 12.69 -3.35
CA TYR A 42 -2.26 12.42 -4.76
C TYR A 42 -2.87 11.08 -5.17
N ASP A 43 -3.24 10.98 -6.45
CA ASP A 43 -3.82 9.75 -6.99
C ASP A 43 -2.85 8.57 -6.93
N ILE A 44 -1.53 8.78 -6.85
CA ILE A 44 -0.54 7.70 -6.76
C ILE A 44 -0.37 7.15 -5.34
N ASP A 45 -0.93 7.81 -4.33
CA ASP A 45 -0.71 7.45 -2.92
C ASP A 45 -1.20 6.04 -2.59
N TRP A 46 -2.30 5.59 -3.21
CA TRP A 46 -2.78 4.22 -3.01
C TRP A 46 -1.76 3.18 -3.47
N PHE A 47 -1.01 3.48 -4.54
CA PHE A 47 0.02 2.59 -5.07
C PHE A 47 1.24 2.56 -4.14
N ALA A 48 1.64 3.73 -3.63
CA ALA A 48 2.69 3.80 -2.61
C ALA A 48 2.30 3.04 -1.33
N GLY A 49 1.04 3.16 -0.89
CA GLY A 49 0.49 2.36 0.21
C GLY A 49 0.50 0.86 -0.09
N TRP A 50 0.20 0.45 -1.33
CA TRP A 50 0.22 -0.96 -1.72
C TRP A 50 1.62 -1.57 -1.67
N VAL A 51 2.65 -0.79 -1.97
CA VAL A 51 4.04 -1.25 -1.95
C VAL A 51 4.49 -1.64 -0.53
N ILE A 52 3.87 -1.07 0.50
CA ILE A 52 4.21 -1.32 1.92
C ILE A 52 3.16 -2.15 2.67
N CYS A 53 1.94 -2.25 2.16
CA CYS A 53 0.82 -2.94 2.80
C CYS A 53 0.31 -4.12 1.99
N GLN A 54 -0.01 -5.22 2.66
CA GLN A 54 -0.62 -6.38 2.00
C GLN A 54 -2.09 -6.16 1.61
N ARG A 55 -2.81 -5.33 2.36
CA ARG A 55 -4.24 -5.02 2.17
C ARG A 55 -4.46 -3.52 2.13
N LEU A 56 -5.42 -3.09 1.31
CA LEU A 56 -5.82 -1.69 1.19
C LEU A 56 -7.27 -1.49 1.64
N ILE A 57 -7.61 -0.25 1.96
CA ILE A 57 -8.98 0.19 2.22
C ILE A 57 -9.40 1.11 1.09
N GLY A 58 -10.41 0.71 0.32
CA GLY A 58 -10.87 1.42 -0.88
C GLY A 58 -12.35 1.80 -0.81
N LYS A 59 -12.78 2.66 -1.74
CA LYS A 59 -14.21 2.95 -1.96
C LYS A 59 -14.87 1.77 -2.68
N GLN A 60 -16.13 1.47 -2.38
CA GLN A 60 -16.90 0.40 -3.04
C GLN A 60 -16.91 0.50 -4.58
N SER A 61 -16.89 1.71 -5.14
CA SER A 61 -16.85 1.93 -6.59
C SER A 61 -15.58 1.36 -7.26
N LEU A 62 -14.47 1.21 -6.52
CA LEU A 62 -13.21 0.70 -7.06
C LEU A 62 -13.27 -0.79 -7.42
N LYS A 63 -14.26 -1.54 -6.90
CA LYS A 63 -14.51 -2.94 -7.31
C LYS A 63 -14.82 -3.08 -8.80
N LEU A 64 -15.32 -2.02 -9.41
CA LEU A 64 -15.71 -1.99 -10.82
C LEU A 64 -14.54 -1.68 -11.75
N VAL A 65 -13.38 -1.26 -11.22
CA VAL A 65 -12.19 -0.97 -12.03
C VAL A 65 -11.59 -2.30 -12.49
N PRO A 66 -11.51 -2.58 -13.81
CA PRO A 66 -10.96 -3.83 -14.31
C PRO A 66 -9.51 -4.00 -13.86
N ILE A 67 -9.11 -5.26 -13.64
CA ILE A 67 -7.76 -5.67 -13.19
C ILE A 67 -7.46 -5.18 -11.76
N VAL A 68 -7.39 -3.88 -11.50
CA VAL A 68 -7.04 -3.32 -10.18
C VAL A 68 -8.10 -3.66 -9.13
N GLY A 69 -9.38 -3.42 -9.43
CA GLY A 69 -10.48 -3.74 -8.53
C GLY A 69 -10.57 -5.23 -8.23
N TRP A 70 -10.34 -6.07 -9.25
CA TRP A 70 -10.30 -7.53 -9.10
C TRP A 70 -9.14 -7.99 -8.24
N CYS A 71 -7.93 -7.47 -8.49
CA CYS A 71 -6.77 -7.74 -7.63
C CYS A 71 -7.08 -7.45 -6.17
N TRP A 72 -7.71 -6.33 -5.87
CA TRP A 72 -8.05 -5.96 -4.49
C TRP A 72 -9.14 -6.82 -3.87
N ILE A 73 -10.10 -7.29 -4.67
CA ILE A 73 -11.08 -8.28 -4.22
C ILE A 73 -10.38 -9.60 -3.85
N PHE A 74 -9.46 -10.07 -4.70
CA PHE A 74 -8.75 -11.33 -4.47
C PHE A 74 -7.68 -11.26 -3.36
N THR A 75 -7.19 -10.06 -3.00
CA THR A 75 -6.27 -9.88 -1.86
C THR A 75 -6.99 -9.62 -0.53
N GLU A 76 -8.31 -9.83 -0.46
CA GLU A 76 -9.12 -9.56 0.73
C GLU A 76 -9.01 -8.10 1.23
N SER A 77 -8.89 -7.14 0.30
CA SER A 77 -8.90 -5.73 0.65
C SER A 77 -10.29 -5.25 1.04
N ILE A 78 -10.36 -4.27 1.93
CA ILE A 78 -11.62 -3.80 2.53
C ILE A 78 -12.21 -2.69 1.67
N PHE A 79 -13.52 -2.77 1.42
CA PHE A 79 -14.22 -1.74 0.65
C PHE A 79 -15.31 -1.08 1.48
N LEU A 80 -15.28 0.25 1.53
CA LEU A 80 -16.22 1.06 2.28
C LEU A 80 -17.30 1.62 1.36
N ARG A 81 -18.56 1.51 1.79
CA ARG A 81 -19.69 2.23 1.21
C ARG A 81 -19.77 3.58 1.93
N ARG A 82 -19.77 4.68 1.16
CA ARG A 82 -20.15 5.98 1.74
C ARG A 82 -21.67 5.95 1.94
N VAL A 83 -22.10 6.26 3.16
CA VAL A 83 -23.52 6.52 3.46
C VAL A 83 -23.92 7.79 2.75
#